data_AF-A0AB38ZAI8-F1
#
_entry.id   AF-A0AB38ZAI8-F1
#
_cell.length_a   1.000
_cell.length_b   1.000
_cell.length_c   1.000
_cell.angle_alpha   90.00
_cell.angle_beta   90.00
_cell.angle_gamma   90.00
#
_symmetry.space_group_name_H-M   'P 1'
#
loop_
_entity.id
_entity.type
_entity.pdbx_description
1 polymer ?
#
loop_
_entity_poly.entity_id
_entity_poly.type
_entity_poly.pdbx_seq_one_letter_code
_entity_poly.pdbx_strand_id
1 'polypeptide(L)'
;MTGNRRLSDSFIRELKDGIYHPIVQRVRLDKDLDMEFRGKYLNIYYQGHSILNLDKNGNITIDKKFLRGVEDQIPSSFKTKEQVNTYLKLLPNIKDNVTYCPNEVGVRSSKSRELEFEQLLIRANNLESRNNSEYIILDRQYVVNRGVDRWDLVALRWPIEKRGRPYQEGYLSIIEVKYAQNPDIQDIKNQIERYANYLEAHLPEICEDMENILNQKLELGLLAKTEGQINRLRKLPIKPNIAETEVIIYLIDYNRNSDLMKRAENAGKPDFQGKVHIALGGLALWQSNLSKFGDNKY
;
A
#
# COMPACT_ATOMS: atom_id res chain seq x y z
N MET A 1 15.25 11.10 10.57
CA MET A 1 15.64 9.85 9.91
C MET A 1 14.38 9.12 9.50
N THR A 2 14.00 9.32 8.24
CA THR A 2 13.10 8.43 7.51
C THR A 2 13.65 7.00 7.60
N GLY A 3 12.79 6.02 7.83
CA GLY A 3 13.24 4.63 7.92
C GLY A 3 13.51 4.10 6.52
N ASN A 4 14.77 4.17 6.05
CA ASN A 4 15.20 3.65 4.75
C ASN A 4 14.59 2.26 4.48
N ARG A 5 13.69 2.19 3.49
CA ARG A 5 12.92 0.99 3.15
C ARG A 5 13.63 0.11 2.14
N ARG A 6 14.67 0.62 1.49
CA ARG A 6 15.45 -0.08 0.47
C ARG A 6 16.11 -1.34 1.05
N LEU A 7 15.89 -2.48 0.40
CA LEU A 7 16.62 -3.72 0.72
C LEU A 7 18.08 -3.65 0.25
N SER A 8 18.98 -4.41 0.87
CA SER A 8 20.35 -4.50 0.36
C SER A 8 20.42 -5.19 -1.01
N ASP A 9 21.39 -4.82 -1.84
CA ASP A 9 21.54 -5.39 -3.19
C ASP A 9 21.78 -6.91 -3.16
N SER A 10 22.42 -7.43 -2.11
CA SER A 10 22.53 -8.88 -1.90
C SER A 10 21.17 -9.55 -1.69
N PHE A 11 20.26 -8.92 -0.95
CA PHE A 11 18.95 -9.46 -0.68
C PHE A 11 18.06 -9.39 -1.92
N ILE A 12 18.14 -8.29 -2.69
CA ILE A 12 17.49 -8.19 -4.00
C ILE A 12 17.97 -9.27 -4.96
N ARG A 13 19.28 -9.59 -5.01
CA ARG A 13 19.78 -10.70 -5.84
C ARG A 13 19.16 -12.05 -5.45
N GLU A 14 19.05 -12.34 -4.15
CA GLU A 14 18.39 -13.57 -3.69
C GLU A 14 16.90 -13.65 -4.04
N LEU A 15 16.22 -12.50 -4.07
CA LEU A 15 14.82 -12.38 -4.50
C LEU A 15 14.67 -12.49 -6.03
N LYS A 16 15.65 -11.97 -6.78
CA LYS A 16 15.60 -11.90 -8.23
C LYS A 16 15.94 -13.23 -8.89
N ASP A 17 16.99 -13.90 -8.44
CA ASP A 17 17.51 -15.11 -9.10
C ASP A 17 17.96 -16.21 -8.10
N GLY A 18 17.91 -15.94 -6.79
CA GLY A 18 18.38 -16.84 -5.74
C GLY A 18 17.28 -17.70 -5.10
N ILE A 19 17.49 -18.08 -3.84
CA ILE A 19 16.60 -19.05 -3.15
C ILE A 19 15.19 -18.50 -2.89
N TYR A 20 15.03 -17.17 -2.84
CA TYR A 20 13.73 -16.53 -2.60
C TYR A 20 12.98 -16.20 -3.89
N HIS A 21 13.57 -16.43 -5.06
CA HIS A 21 12.90 -16.21 -6.35
C HIS A 21 11.52 -16.86 -6.47
N PRO A 22 11.29 -18.11 -6.00
CA PRO A 22 9.96 -18.72 -6.04
C PRO A 22 8.89 -17.93 -5.28
N ILE A 23 9.28 -17.19 -4.22
CA ILE A 23 8.37 -16.33 -3.45
C ILE A 23 7.94 -15.12 -4.29
N VAL A 24 8.89 -14.45 -4.95
CA VAL A 24 8.60 -13.33 -5.85
C VAL A 24 7.70 -13.77 -7.00
N GLN A 25 7.97 -14.93 -7.60
CA GLN A 25 7.13 -15.50 -8.66
C GLN A 25 5.70 -15.75 -8.16
N ARG A 26 5.55 -16.29 -6.94
CA ARG A 26 4.22 -16.50 -6.37
C ARG A 26 3.46 -15.19 -6.21
N VAL A 27 4.09 -14.13 -5.69
CA VAL A 27 3.45 -12.81 -5.55
C VAL A 27 3.08 -12.20 -6.90
N ARG A 28 3.93 -12.34 -7.92
CA ARG A 28 3.63 -11.82 -9.28
C ARG A 28 2.41 -12.47 -9.94
N LEU A 29 2.12 -13.73 -9.58
CA LEU A 29 1.03 -14.51 -10.14
C LEU A 29 -0.28 -14.37 -9.34
N ASP A 30 -0.18 -14.23 -8.02
CA ASP A 30 -1.32 -14.14 -7.09
C ASP A 30 -1.60 -12.66 -6.77
N LYS A 31 -2.56 -12.06 -7.49
CA LYS A 31 -2.91 -10.62 -7.36
C LYS A 31 -3.46 -10.23 -5.98
N ASP A 32 -3.79 -11.19 -5.14
CA ASP A 32 -4.22 -10.94 -3.77
C ASP A 32 -3.05 -10.88 -2.78
N LEU A 33 -1.82 -11.13 -3.26
CA LEU A 33 -0.61 -10.94 -2.49
C LEU A 33 0.02 -9.59 -2.79
N ASP A 34 0.57 -8.98 -1.75
CA ASP A 34 1.32 -7.74 -1.83
C ASP A 34 2.68 -7.92 -1.14
N MET A 35 3.75 -7.40 -1.73
CA MET A 35 5.12 -7.53 -1.21
C MET A 35 5.71 -6.16 -0.96
N GLU A 36 6.15 -5.94 0.28
CA GLU A 36 6.59 -4.63 0.74
C GLU A 36 7.93 -4.67 1.46
N PHE A 37 8.76 -3.66 1.23
CA PHE A 37 10.13 -3.60 1.72
C PHE A 37 10.23 -2.77 3.00
N ARG A 38 11.07 -3.23 3.93
CA ARG A 38 11.20 -2.65 5.27
C ARG A 38 12.69 -2.46 5.63
N GLY A 39 13.53 -2.27 4.63
CA GLY A 39 14.98 -2.08 4.73
C GLY A 39 15.75 -3.37 5.03
N LYS A 40 15.52 -3.95 6.22
CA LYS A 40 16.23 -5.16 6.68
C LYS A 40 15.48 -6.47 6.40
N TYR A 41 14.20 -6.36 6.13
CA TYR A 41 13.28 -7.45 5.87
C TYR A 41 12.23 -7.01 4.85
N LEU A 42 11.47 -7.96 4.35
CA LEU A 42 10.26 -7.72 3.58
C LEU A 42 9.08 -8.37 4.28
N ASN A 43 7.89 -7.89 3.95
CA ASN A 43 6.63 -8.55 4.32
C ASN A 43 5.88 -8.98 3.06
N ILE A 44 5.11 -10.06 3.18
CA ILE A 44 4.06 -10.44 2.22
C ILE A 44 2.73 -10.35 2.92
N TYR A 45 1.79 -9.70 2.27
CA TYR A 45 0.46 -9.43 2.80
C TYR A 45 -0.63 -10.14 2.00
N TYR A 46 -1.67 -10.56 2.70
CA TYR A 46 -2.92 -11.06 2.13
C TYR A 46 -4.09 -10.51 2.95
N GLN A 47 -5.09 -9.91 2.28
CA GLN A 47 -6.22 -9.22 2.90
C GLN A 47 -5.81 -8.23 4.02
N GLY A 48 -4.72 -7.50 3.80
CA GLY A 48 -4.17 -6.50 4.70
C GLY A 48 -3.21 -7.06 5.76
N HIS A 49 -3.18 -8.38 5.99
CA HIS A 49 -2.41 -9.02 7.06
C HIS A 49 -1.05 -9.55 6.60
N SER A 50 -0.02 -9.35 7.42
CA SER A 50 1.32 -9.88 7.14
C SER A 50 1.34 -11.40 7.35
N ILE A 51 1.45 -12.15 6.27
CA ILE A 51 1.48 -13.62 6.25
C ILE A 51 2.88 -14.20 6.09
N LEU A 52 3.88 -13.34 5.87
CA LEU A 52 5.30 -13.67 5.95
C LEU A 52 6.08 -12.39 6.22
N ASN A 53 6.93 -12.43 7.24
CA ASN A 53 8.08 -11.54 7.39
C ASN A 53 9.33 -12.36 7.05
N LEU A 54 10.19 -11.86 6.17
CA LEU A 54 11.43 -12.52 5.76
C LEU A 54 12.59 -11.52 5.83
N ASP A 55 13.61 -11.84 6.63
CA ASP A 55 14.84 -11.05 6.70
C ASP A 55 15.91 -11.53 5.71
N LYS A 56 16.95 -10.71 5.52
CA LYS A 56 18.08 -11.03 4.62
C LYS A 56 18.83 -12.32 4.98
N ASN A 57 18.74 -12.76 6.23
CA ASN A 57 19.40 -13.97 6.71
C ASN A 57 18.51 -15.20 6.49
N GLY A 58 17.27 -15.04 6.00
CA GLY A 58 16.33 -16.15 5.82
C GLY A 58 15.53 -16.48 7.08
N ASN A 59 15.61 -15.68 8.14
CA ASN A 59 14.73 -15.86 9.28
C ASN A 59 13.31 -15.45 8.88
N ILE A 60 12.32 -16.22 9.32
CA ILE A 60 10.92 -15.94 9.01
C ILE A 60 10.10 -15.71 10.26
N THR A 61 9.06 -14.89 10.15
CA THR A 61 8.01 -14.76 11.18
C THR A 61 6.64 -14.78 10.50
N ILE A 62 5.72 -15.54 11.09
CA ILE A 62 4.31 -15.59 10.72
C ILE A 62 3.51 -15.51 12.02
N ASP A 63 2.44 -14.72 12.05
CA ASP A 63 1.57 -14.64 13.22
C ASP A 63 0.92 -16.01 13.46
N LYS A 64 1.02 -16.51 14.70
CA LYS A 64 0.55 -17.84 15.10
C LYS A 64 -0.92 -18.08 14.74
N LYS A 65 -1.76 -17.05 14.76
CA LYS A 65 -3.18 -17.19 14.39
C LYS A 65 -3.40 -17.62 12.94
N PHE A 66 -2.41 -17.42 12.07
CA PHE A 66 -2.45 -17.85 10.67
C PHE A 66 -1.85 -19.25 10.44
N LEU A 67 -1.31 -19.87 11.49
CA LEU A 67 -0.63 -21.18 11.43
C LEU A 67 -1.49 -22.35 11.90
N ARG A 68 -2.78 -22.13 12.19
CA ARG A 68 -3.70 -23.17 12.65
C ARG A 68 -3.69 -24.37 11.68
N GLY A 69 -3.37 -25.55 12.21
CA GLY A 69 -3.31 -26.81 11.45
C GLY A 69 -2.05 -27.01 10.61
N VAL A 70 -1.11 -26.05 10.60
CA VAL A 70 0.14 -26.12 9.82
C VAL A 70 1.39 -25.70 10.61
N GLU A 71 1.27 -25.29 11.87
CA GLU A 71 2.37 -24.76 12.70
C GLU A 71 3.60 -25.67 12.71
N ASP A 72 3.42 -26.97 12.92
CA ASP A 72 4.53 -27.95 12.97
C ASP A 72 5.20 -28.21 11.61
N GLN A 73 4.59 -27.79 10.51
CA GLN A 73 5.09 -28.01 9.15
C GLN A 73 5.85 -26.79 8.61
N ILE A 74 5.75 -25.63 9.27
CA ILE A 74 6.37 -24.40 8.82
C ILE A 74 7.87 -24.43 9.13
N PRO A 75 8.76 -24.21 8.14
CA PRO A 75 10.19 -24.09 8.41
C PRO A 75 10.47 -22.93 9.36
N SER A 76 11.41 -23.09 10.28
CA SER A 76 11.86 -21.99 11.15
C SER A 76 12.66 -20.91 10.42
N SER A 77 13.20 -21.24 9.23
CA SER A 77 13.93 -20.33 8.35
C SER A 77 13.96 -20.86 6.92
N PHE A 78 14.29 -19.99 5.97
CA PHE A 78 14.49 -20.30 4.56
C PHE A 78 15.98 -20.26 4.22
N LYS A 79 16.67 -21.38 4.44
CA LYS A 79 18.08 -21.60 4.07
C LYS A 79 18.23 -22.45 2.81
N THR A 80 17.19 -23.21 2.46
CA THR A 80 17.18 -24.07 1.27
C THR A 80 15.93 -23.86 0.42
N LYS A 81 15.99 -24.30 -0.84
CA LYS A 81 14.85 -24.24 -1.76
C LYS A 81 13.69 -25.11 -1.28
N GLU A 82 13.98 -26.23 -0.64
CA GLU A 82 12.97 -27.15 -0.09
C GLU A 82 12.14 -26.47 0.98
N GLN A 83 12.77 -25.69 1.86
CA GLN A 83 12.05 -24.94 2.91
C GLN A 83 11.14 -23.86 2.32
N VAL A 84 11.64 -23.09 1.34
CA VAL A 84 10.82 -22.12 0.60
C VAL A 84 9.63 -22.82 -0.08
N ASN A 85 9.86 -23.95 -0.72
CA ASN A 85 8.82 -24.73 -1.39
C ASN A 85 7.79 -25.30 -0.39
N THR A 86 8.22 -25.73 0.80
CA THR A 86 7.31 -26.16 1.86
C THR A 86 6.38 -25.03 2.28
N TYR A 87 6.91 -23.82 2.53
CA TYR A 87 6.08 -22.65 2.82
C TYR A 87 5.09 -22.36 1.68
N LEU A 88 5.53 -22.38 0.42
CA LEU A 88 4.66 -22.11 -0.73
C LEU A 88 3.55 -23.16 -0.89
N LYS A 89 3.78 -24.42 -0.50
CA LYS A 89 2.74 -25.46 -0.45
C LYS A 89 1.72 -25.22 0.66
N LEU A 90 2.13 -24.63 1.79
CA LEU A 90 1.27 -24.32 2.93
C LEU A 90 0.56 -22.97 2.79
N LEU A 91 1.01 -22.12 1.87
CA LEU A 91 0.45 -20.78 1.64
C LEU A 91 -1.08 -20.76 1.45
N PRO A 92 -1.72 -21.67 0.69
CA PRO A 92 -3.19 -21.74 0.63
C PRO A 92 -3.84 -21.88 2.01
N ASN A 93 -3.34 -22.77 2.87
CA ASN A 93 -3.88 -22.95 4.22
C ASN A 93 -3.67 -21.71 5.09
N ILE A 94 -2.53 -21.02 4.94
CA ILE A 94 -2.26 -19.74 5.63
C ILE A 94 -3.26 -18.68 5.18
N LYS A 95 -3.53 -18.55 3.86
CA LYS A 95 -4.54 -17.64 3.31
C LYS A 95 -5.94 -17.98 3.86
N ASP A 96 -6.32 -19.25 3.89
CA ASP A 96 -7.58 -19.69 4.47
C ASP A 96 -7.68 -19.34 5.96
N ASN A 97 -6.59 -19.47 6.71
CA ASN A 97 -6.56 -19.08 8.11
C ASN A 97 -6.72 -17.57 8.32
N VAL A 98 -6.29 -16.72 7.39
CA VAL A 98 -6.61 -15.28 7.39
C VAL A 98 -8.09 -15.07 7.10
N THR A 99 -8.60 -15.64 6.00
CA THR A 99 -9.98 -15.42 5.53
C THR A 99 -11.04 -15.93 6.52
N TYR A 100 -10.80 -17.10 7.12
CA TYR A 100 -11.69 -17.77 8.07
C TYR A 100 -11.20 -17.66 9.52
N CYS A 101 -10.45 -16.60 9.83
CA CYS A 101 -10.03 -16.36 11.21
C CYS A 101 -11.27 -16.01 12.09
N PRO A 102 -11.47 -16.67 13.24
CA PRO A 102 -12.58 -16.36 14.13
C PRO A 102 -12.51 -14.92 14.65
N ASN A 103 -13.68 -14.31 14.88
CA ASN A 103 -13.79 -12.92 15.35
C ASN A 103 -13.03 -12.69 16.67
N GLU A 104 -12.97 -13.70 17.53
CA GLU A 104 -12.29 -13.69 18.84
C GLU A 104 -10.78 -13.45 18.73
N VAL A 105 -10.19 -13.71 17.56
CA VAL A 105 -8.75 -13.54 17.30
C VAL A 105 -8.42 -12.16 16.68
N GLY A 106 -9.41 -11.26 16.58
CA GLY A 106 -9.24 -9.85 16.23
C GLY A 106 -9.07 -9.53 14.73
N VAL A 107 -9.02 -10.55 13.87
CA VAL A 107 -8.80 -10.44 12.41
C VAL A 107 -10.02 -9.89 11.65
N ARG A 108 -11.19 -9.75 12.28
CA ARG A 108 -12.39 -9.18 11.65
C ARG A 108 -12.87 -7.87 12.29
N SER A 109 -11.99 -7.20 13.04
CA SER A 109 -12.24 -5.85 13.56
C SER A 109 -12.41 -4.83 12.43
N SER A 110 -13.02 -3.67 12.71
CA SER A 110 -13.11 -2.54 11.77
C SER A 110 -11.74 -2.15 11.21
N LYS A 111 -10.72 -2.12 12.08
CA LYS A 111 -9.32 -1.90 11.70
C LYS A 111 -8.82 -2.92 10.68
N SER A 112 -9.20 -4.19 10.80
CA SER A 112 -8.82 -5.19 9.81
C SER A 112 -9.47 -4.97 8.44
N ARG A 113 -10.69 -4.43 8.39
CA ARG A 113 -11.34 -4.11 7.11
C ARG A 113 -10.61 -2.95 6.42
N GLU A 114 -10.21 -1.93 7.18
CA GLU A 114 -9.41 -0.82 6.66
C GLU A 114 -8.11 -1.34 6.02
N LEU A 115 -7.41 -2.27 6.68
CA LEU A 115 -6.21 -2.93 6.13
C LEU A 115 -6.49 -3.72 4.83
N GLU A 116 -7.64 -4.38 4.74
CA GLU A 116 -8.03 -5.09 3.52
C GLU A 116 -8.29 -4.10 2.37
N PHE A 117 -8.98 -2.99 2.65
CA PHE A 117 -9.24 -1.95 1.66
C PHE A 117 -7.98 -1.20 1.22
N GLU A 118 -7.02 -0.96 2.12
CA GLU A 118 -5.67 -0.50 1.75
C GLU A 118 -5.05 -1.43 0.69
N GLN A 119 -5.10 -2.75 0.91
CA GLN A 119 -4.52 -3.70 -0.04
C GLN A 119 -5.33 -3.75 -1.35
N LEU A 120 -6.65 -3.63 -1.31
CA LEU A 120 -7.48 -3.50 -2.51
C LEU A 120 -7.12 -2.25 -3.32
N LEU A 121 -6.81 -1.13 -2.67
CA LEU A 121 -6.32 0.07 -3.34
C LEU A 121 -4.98 -0.18 -4.02
N ILE A 122 -4.03 -0.85 -3.35
CA ILE A 122 -2.75 -1.25 -3.97
C ILE A 122 -3.00 -2.07 -5.22
N ARG A 123 -3.84 -3.12 -5.13
CA ARG A 123 -4.20 -3.99 -6.25
C ARG A 123 -4.83 -3.19 -7.39
N ALA A 124 -5.79 -2.33 -7.10
CA ALA A 124 -6.52 -1.56 -8.11
C ALA A 124 -5.60 -0.58 -8.87
N ASN A 125 -4.59 -0.02 -8.21
CA ASN A 125 -3.68 0.95 -8.79
C ASN A 125 -2.44 0.32 -9.46
N ASN A 126 -1.97 -0.82 -8.95
CA ASN A 126 -0.72 -1.44 -9.40
C ASN A 126 -0.93 -2.68 -10.29
N LEU A 127 -1.96 -3.48 -10.03
CA LEU A 127 -2.07 -4.85 -10.57
C LEU A 127 -3.23 -5.05 -11.55
N GLU A 128 -4.24 -4.19 -11.51
CA GLU A 128 -5.37 -4.26 -12.43
C GLU A 128 -5.11 -3.51 -13.74
N SER A 129 -4.71 -4.25 -14.77
CA SER A 129 -4.33 -3.71 -16.08
C SER A 129 -5.44 -2.96 -16.82
N ARG A 130 -6.72 -3.19 -16.46
CA ARG A 130 -7.86 -2.46 -17.03
C ARG A 130 -8.07 -1.10 -16.36
N ASN A 131 -7.49 -0.89 -15.17
CA ASN A 131 -7.49 0.39 -14.52
C ASN A 131 -6.32 1.21 -15.08
N ASN A 132 -6.64 2.35 -15.67
CA ASN A 132 -5.64 3.29 -16.17
C ASN A 132 -5.30 4.33 -15.09
N SER A 133 -4.89 3.86 -13.91
CA SER A 133 -4.68 4.74 -12.75
C SER A 133 -3.56 5.75 -12.99
N GLU A 134 -3.72 6.95 -12.41
CA GLU A 134 -2.69 7.99 -12.30
C GLU A 134 -1.76 7.78 -11.11
N TYR A 135 -2.04 6.81 -10.25
CA TYR A 135 -1.29 6.55 -9.04
C TYR A 135 -0.65 5.16 -9.10
N ILE A 136 0.58 5.07 -8.63
CA ILE A 136 1.29 3.82 -8.37
C ILE A 136 1.60 3.80 -6.87
N ILE A 137 1.03 2.85 -6.14
CA ILE A 137 1.27 2.74 -4.70
C ILE A 137 2.64 2.10 -4.48
N LEU A 138 3.52 2.81 -3.76
CA LEU A 138 4.91 2.42 -3.57
C LEU A 138 5.15 1.75 -2.22
N ASP A 139 4.50 2.22 -1.15
CA ASP A 139 4.55 1.56 0.16
C ASP A 139 3.19 1.68 0.86
N ARG A 140 3.00 0.82 1.86
CA ARG A 140 1.92 0.87 2.84
C ARG A 140 2.47 0.90 4.25
N GLN A 141 1.75 1.54 5.16
CA GLN A 141 2.12 1.66 6.56
C GLN A 141 3.52 2.28 6.70
N TYR A 142 3.74 3.38 6.00
CA TYR A 142 5.01 4.09 6.00
C TYR A 142 5.17 4.82 7.33
N VAL A 143 6.13 4.36 8.13
CA VAL A 143 6.39 4.84 9.48
C VAL A 143 7.37 6.00 9.41
N VAL A 144 6.95 7.13 9.96
CA VAL A 144 7.74 8.36 10.02
C VAL A 144 7.88 8.83 11.46
N ASN A 145 8.60 9.93 11.66
CA ASN A 145 8.73 10.56 12.98
C ASN A 145 9.13 9.58 14.10
N ARG A 146 10.13 8.73 13.82
CA ARG A 146 10.63 7.69 14.75
C ARG A 146 9.57 6.72 15.28
N GLY A 147 8.48 6.47 14.53
CA GLY A 147 7.43 5.55 14.96
C GLY A 147 6.15 6.23 15.44
N VAL A 148 6.14 7.56 15.57
CA VAL A 148 4.98 8.30 16.09
C VAL A 148 3.85 8.34 15.08
N ASP A 149 4.18 8.64 13.81
CA ASP A 149 3.19 8.74 12.76
C ASP A 149 3.38 7.60 11.75
N ARG A 150 2.26 7.14 11.19
CA ARG A 150 2.23 6.12 10.17
C ARG A 150 1.23 6.54 9.10
N TRP A 151 1.69 6.56 7.86
CA TRP A 151 0.87 6.83 6.68
C TRP A 151 0.34 5.52 6.14
N ASP A 152 -0.95 5.44 5.85
CA ASP A 152 -1.56 4.20 5.37
C ASP A 152 -0.97 3.79 4.03
N LEU A 153 -0.93 4.69 3.03
CA LEU A 153 -0.28 4.45 1.74
C LEU A 153 0.57 5.64 1.29
N VAL A 154 1.64 5.33 0.55
CA VAL A 154 2.49 6.30 -0.14
C VAL A 154 2.51 5.96 -1.62
N ALA A 155 2.24 6.94 -2.47
CA ALA A 155 2.07 6.74 -3.90
C ALA A 155 2.90 7.73 -4.73
N LEU A 156 3.27 7.27 -5.92
CA LEU A 156 3.71 8.10 -7.02
C LEU A 156 2.50 8.49 -7.86
N ARG A 157 2.20 9.78 -7.94
CA ARG A 157 1.22 10.36 -8.85
C ARG A 157 1.88 10.75 -10.15
N TRP A 158 1.30 10.30 -11.27
CA TRP A 158 1.72 10.60 -12.62
C TRP A 158 0.53 11.11 -13.47
N PRO A 159 0.40 12.44 -13.63
CA PRO A 159 -0.75 13.06 -14.29
C PRO A 159 -0.95 12.62 -15.75
N ILE A 160 -2.18 12.23 -16.09
CA ILE A 160 -2.59 11.71 -17.40
C ILE A 160 -2.40 12.75 -18.51
N GLU A 161 -2.64 14.02 -18.20
CA GLU A 161 -2.52 15.17 -19.11
C GLU A 161 -1.09 15.39 -19.63
N LYS A 162 -0.10 14.88 -18.86
CA LYS A 162 1.32 14.95 -19.19
C LYS A 162 1.85 13.65 -19.83
N ARG A 163 1.03 12.59 -19.92
CA ARG A 163 1.45 11.31 -20.54
C ARG A 163 1.75 11.47 -22.02
N GLY A 164 2.76 10.75 -22.49
CA GLY A 164 3.27 10.84 -23.87
C GLY A 164 4.16 12.06 -24.18
N ARG A 165 4.25 13.06 -23.29
CA ARG A 165 5.17 14.21 -23.49
C ARG A 165 6.63 13.86 -23.17
N PRO A 166 7.62 14.45 -23.86
CA PRO A 166 9.02 14.35 -23.45
C PRO A 166 9.20 15.05 -22.09
N TYR A 167 9.98 14.44 -21.19
CA TYR A 167 10.25 14.90 -19.82
C TYR A 167 9.00 14.97 -18.93
N GLN A 168 8.70 13.85 -18.27
CA GLN A 168 7.62 13.76 -17.30
C GLN A 168 8.18 13.77 -15.89
N GLU A 169 7.39 14.30 -14.97
CA GLU A 169 7.67 14.31 -13.55
C GLU A 169 6.51 13.63 -12.83
N GLY A 170 6.85 12.87 -11.80
CA GLY A 170 5.90 12.37 -10.84
C GLY A 170 6.06 13.08 -9.49
N TYR A 171 5.00 13.04 -8.70
CA TYR A 171 4.94 13.71 -7.40
C TYR A 171 4.42 12.74 -6.35
N LEU A 172 4.77 13.01 -5.09
CA LEU A 172 4.37 12.17 -3.97
C LEU A 172 2.89 12.41 -3.61
N SER A 173 2.18 11.34 -3.29
CA SER A 173 0.85 11.41 -2.68
C SER A 173 0.80 10.52 -1.45
N ILE A 174 0.37 11.07 -0.33
CA ILE A 174 0.07 10.33 0.89
C ILE A 174 -1.43 10.06 0.90
N ILE A 175 -1.83 8.82 1.15
CA ILE A 175 -3.24 8.44 1.19
C ILE A 175 -3.54 7.88 2.58
N GLU A 176 -4.43 8.56 3.28
CA GLU A 176 -5.02 8.10 4.55
C GLU A 176 -6.35 7.45 4.25
N VAL A 177 -6.55 6.20 4.67
CA VAL A 177 -7.77 5.45 4.39
C VAL A 177 -8.67 5.50 5.62
N LYS A 178 -9.97 5.77 5.41
CA LYS A 178 -10.99 5.62 6.45
C LYS A 178 -12.14 4.80 5.91
N TYR A 179 -12.48 3.72 6.61
CA TYR A 179 -13.54 2.81 6.20
C TYR A 179 -14.84 2.99 7.01
N ALA A 180 -15.98 3.04 6.30
CA ALA A 180 -17.33 3.12 6.87
C ALA A 180 -17.46 4.26 7.90
N GLN A 181 -18.25 4.10 8.96
CA GLN A 181 -18.46 5.16 9.97
C GLN A 181 -17.30 5.27 10.98
N ASN A 182 -16.05 5.28 10.50
CA ASN A 182 -14.89 5.46 11.38
C ASN A 182 -14.96 6.86 12.05
N PRO A 183 -15.05 6.94 13.40
CA PRO A 183 -15.16 8.20 14.13
C PRO A 183 -13.87 9.03 14.11
N ASP A 184 -12.72 8.42 13.80
CA ASP A 184 -11.39 9.05 13.77
C ASP A 184 -11.31 10.16 12.71
N ILE A 185 -12.27 10.21 11.77
CA ILE A 185 -12.37 11.30 10.79
C ILE A 185 -12.46 12.69 11.44
N GLN A 186 -12.88 12.77 12.71
CA GLN A 186 -12.98 14.03 13.45
C GLN A 186 -11.61 14.65 13.73
N ASP A 187 -10.55 13.85 13.85
CA ASP A 187 -9.19 14.30 14.14
C ASP A 187 -8.34 14.48 12.87
N ILE A 188 -8.96 14.36 11.68
CA ILE A 188 -8.26 14.31 10.40
C ILE A 188 -7.44 15.58 10.13
N LYS A 189 -7.94 16.75 10.55
CA LYS A 189 -7.20 18.01 10.38
C LYS A 189 -5.88 17.97 11.13
N ASN A 190 -5.91 17.63 12.42
CA ASN A 190 -4.71 17.52 13.25
C ASN A 190 -3.75 16.47 12.70
N GLN A 191 -4.27 15.36 12.16
CA GLN A 191 -3.47 14.33 11.52
C GLN A 191 -2.77 14.84 10.26
N ILE A 192 -3.49 15.56 9.39
CA ILE A 192 -2.92 16.14 8.16
C ILE A 192 -1.87 17.19 8.50
N GLU A 193 -2.09 18.05 9.49
CA GLU A 193 -1.11 19.07 9.89
C GLU A 193 0.19 18.41 10.41
N ARG A 194 0.10 17.27 11.12
CA ARG A 194 1.30 16.48 11.47
C ARG A 194 2.02 15.94 10.23
N TYR A 195 1.26 15.44 9.25
CA TYR A 195 1.84 14.94 8.00
C TYR A 195 2.48 16.05 7.18
N ALA A 196 1.81 17.20 7.09
CA ALA A 196 2.26 18.42 6.42
C ALA A 196 3.61 18.87 6.98
N ASN A 197 3.70 19.06 8.30
CA ASN A 197 4.93 19.44 8.98
C ASN A 197 6.09 18.47 8.68
N TYR A 198 5.81 17.16 8.67
CA TYR A 198 6.84 16.17 8.37
C TYR A 198 7.25 16.17 6.89
N LEU A 199 6.29 16.27 5.97
CA LEU A 199 6.54 16.36 4.54
C LEU A 199 7.37 17.60 4.21
N GLU A 200 6.99 18.77 4.72
CA GLU A 200 7.70 20.03 4.49
C GLU A 200 9.17 19.97 4.94
N ALA A 201 9.45 19.25 6.03
CA ALA A 201 10.80 19.08 6.55
C ALA A 201 11.63 17.99 5.83
N HIS A 202 10.99 16.94 5.29
CA HIS A 202 11.69 15.71 4.86
C HIS A 202 11.37 15.25 3.42
N LEU A 203 10.64 16.03 2.62
CA LEU A 203 10.20 15.62 1.28
C LEU A 203 11.33 15.08 0.38
N PRO A 204 12.53 15.70 0.29
CA PRO A 204 13.61 15.16 -0.52
C PRO A 204 14.04 13.73 -0.12
N GLU A 205 14.19 13.48 1.19
CA GLU A 205 14.58 12.15 1.71
C GLU A 205 13.50 11.10 1.43
N ILE A 206 12.23 11.49 1.52
CA ILE A 206 11.10 10.59 1.25
C ILE A 206 11.03 10.27 -0.24
N CYS A 207 11.19 11.26 -1.11
CA CYS A 207 11.22 11.05 -2.56
C CYS A 207 12.36 10.09 -2.95
N GLU A 208 13.55 10.25 -2.39
CA GLU A 208 14.68 9.35 -2.64
C GLU A 208 14.39 7.92 -2.17
N ASP A 209 13.82 7.73 -0.98
CA ASP A 209 13.43 6.41 -0.47
C ASP A 209 12.37 5.76 -1.39
N MET A 210 11.37 6.52 -1.83
CA MET A 210 10.33 6.04 -2.74
C MET A 210 10.86 5.72 -4.15
N GLU A 211 11.84 6.47 -4.65
CA GLU A 211 12.55 6.14 -5.90
C GLU A 211 13.31 4.81 -5.78
N ASN A 212 13.96 4.58 -4.64
CA ASN A 212 14.63 3.31 -4.36
C ASN A 212 13.63 2.14 -4.32
N ILE A 213 12.49 2.30 -3.66
CA ILE A 213 11.43 1.27 -3.63
C ILE A 213 10.89 1.00 -5.03
N LEU A 214 10.55 2.05 -5.79
CA LEU A 214 10.07 1.93 -7.17
C LEU A 214 11.04 1.09 -8.00
N ASN A 215 12.34 1.42 -7.95
CA ASN A 215 13.37 0.71 -8.70
C ASN A 215 13.47 -0.77 -8.31
N GLN A 216 13.43 -1.10 -7.02
CA GLN A 216 13.46 -2.48 -6.53
C GLN A 216 12.20 -3.26 -6.92
N LYS A 217 11.01 -2.65 -6.81
CA LYS A 217 9.75 -3.28 -7.24
C LYS A 217 9.73 -3.51 -8.75
N LEU A 218 10.29 -2.61 -9.57
CA LEU A 218 10.44 -2.80 -11.00
C LEU A 218 11.45 -3.90 -11.34
N GLU A 219 12.58 -3.96 -10.64
CA GLU A 219 13.58 -5.02 -10.84
C GLU A 219 13.02 -6.42 -10.55
N LEU A 220 12.17 -6.54 -9.53
CA LEU A 220 11.50 -7.80 -9.19
C LEU A 220 10.24 -8.07 -10.02
N GLY A 221 9.85 -7.15 -10.92
CA GLY A 221 8.67 -7.31 -11.77
C GLY A 221 7.33 -7.27 -11.02
N LEU A 222 7.28 -6.56 -9.88
CA LEU A 222 6.10 -6.44 -9.02
C LEU A 222 5.08 -5.40 -9.51
N LEU A 223 5.51 -4.38 -10.27
CA LEU A 223 4.64 -3.30 -10.76
C LEU A 223 4.42 -3.31 -12.27
N ALA A 224 5.43 -3.72 -13.05
CA ALA A 224 5.40 -3.65 -14.51
C ALA A 224 5.89 -4.97 -15.10
N LYS A 225 5.23 -5.43 -16.17
CA LYS A 225 5.48 -6.75 -16.78
C LYS A 225 6.23 -6.67 -18.10
N THR A 226 6.30 -5.50 -18.73
CA THR A 226 7.01 -5.31 -20.00
C THR A 226 8.20 -4.40 -19.83
N GLU A 227 9.28 -4.64 -20.59
CA GLU A 227 10.47 -3.79 -20.58
C GLU A 227 10.15 -2.33 -20.92
N GLY A 228 9.22 -2.12 -21.85
CA GLY A 228 8.75 -0.78 -22.21
C GLY A 228 8.10 -0.03 -21.04
N GLN A 229 7.27 -0.70 -20.23
CA GLN A 229 6.71 -0.12 -19.02
C GLN A 229 7.79 0.17 -17.97
N ILE A 230 8.69 -0.78 -17.74
CA ILE A 230 9.79 -0.63 -16.77
C ILE A 230 10.67 0.56 -17.15
N ASN A 231 11.08 0.66 -18.42
CA ASN A 231 11.92 1.75 -18.91
C ASN A 231 11.24 3.11 -18.83
N ARG A 232 9.91 3.19 -19.01
CA ARG A 232 9.16 4.44 -18.81
C ARG A 232 9.12 4.84 -17.35
N LEU A 233 8.80 3.91 -16.46
CA LEU A 233 8.68 4.19 -15.02
C LEU A 233 10.04 4.56 -14.39
N ARG A 234 11.13 3.91 -14.80
CA ARG A 234 12.49 4.29 -14.36
C ARG A 234 12.92 5.70 -14.78
N LYS A 235 12.34 6.22 -15.87
CA LYS A 235 12.62 7.58 -16.38
C LYS A 235 11.71 8.64 -15.75
N LEU A 236 10.77 8.25 -14.89
CA LEU A 236 9.86 9.16 -14.22
C LEU A 236 10.44 9.53 -12.84
N PRO A 237 11.14 10.67 -12.70
CA PRO A 237 11.65 11.12 -11.41
C PRO A 237 10.49 11.47 -10.47
N ILE A 238 10.69 11.22 -9.18
CA ILE A 238 9.79 11.67 -8.11
C ILE A 238 10.33 13.00 -7.59
N LYS A 239 9.71 14.10 -8.03
CA LYS A 239 10.20 15.45 -7.70
C LYS A 239 9.79 15.85 -6.28
N PRO A 240 10.72 16.35 -5.45
CA PRO A 240 10.39 16.89 -4.13
C PRO A 240 9.81 18.30 -4.24
N ASN A 241 8.60 18.41 -4.81
CA ASN A 241 7.88 19.67 -4.94
C ASN A 241 6.67 19.67 -4.00
N ILE A 242 6.78 20.39 -2.88
CA ILE A 242 5.74 20.41 -1.85
C ILE A 242 4.38 20.91 -2.37
N ALA A 243 4.37 21.89 -3.28
CA ALA A 243 3.15 22.44 -3.85
C ALA A 243 2.39 21.44 -4.74
N GLU A 244 3.10 20.43 -5.27
CA GLU A 244 2.53 19.33 -6.05
C GLU A 244 2.29 18.05 -5.25
N THR A 245 2.83 17.97 -4.03
CA THR A 245 2.58 16.86 -3.10
C THR A 245 1.15 16.91 -2.61
N GLU A 246 0.51 15.74 -2.52
CA GLU A 246 -0.88 15.63 -2.11
C GLU A 246 -1.03 14.79 -0.84
N VAL A 247 -1.97 15.18 0.02
CA VAL A 247 -2.51 14.33 1.08
C VAL A 247 -3.97 14.05 0.73
N ILE A 248 -4.30 12.78 0.49
CA ILE A 248 -5.63 12.32 0.10
C ILE A 248 -6.24 11.58 1.29
N ILE A 249 -7.40 12.06 1.75
CA ILE A 249 -8.23 11.34 2.71
C ILE A 249 -9.22 10.53 1.89
N TYR A 250 -9.02 9.23 1.81
CA TYR A 250 -9.85 8.33 1.01
C TYR A 250 -10.89 7.66 1.89
N LEU A 251 -12.12 8.14 1.78
CA LEU A 251 -13.28 7.70 2.53
C LEU A 251 -13.99 6.57 1.77
N ILE A 252 -13.80 5.34 2.24
CA ILE A 252 -14.36 4.15 1.60
C ILE A 252 -15.67 3.77 2.27
N ASP A 253 -16.74 3.64 1.49
CA ASP A 253 -18.08 3.27 1.95
C ASP A 253 -18.61 4.19 3.06
N TYR A 254 -18.16 5.45 3.06
CA TYR A 254 -18.59 6.45 4.03
C TYR A 254 -19.97 6.98 3.64
N ASN A 255 -20.90 7.00 4.60
CA ASN A 255 -22.21 7.60 4.38
C ASN A 255 -22.08 9.14 4.37
N ARG A 256 -22.29 9.76 3.21
CA ARG A 256 -22.25 11.23 3.02
C ARG A 256 -23.22 11.99 3.94
N ASN A 257 -24.33 11.38 4.32
CA ASN A 257 -25.34 12.01 5.16
C ASN A 257 -25.06 11.86 6.66
N SER A 258 -23.98 11.18 7.04
CA SER A 258 -23.60 11.00 8.45
C SER A 258 -23.15 12.32 9.08
N ASP A 259 -23.44 12.50 10.37
CA ASP A 259 -23.00 13.69 11.10
C ASP A 259 -21.48 13.74 11.26
N LEU A 260 -20.80 12.59 11.22
CA LEU A 260 -19.34 12.51 11.20
C LEU A 260 -18.75 13.18 9.95
N MET A 261 -19.35 12.98 8.77
CA MET A 261 -18.91 13.64 7.54
C MET A 261 -19.08 15.16 7.63
N LYS A 262 -20.25 15.62 8.10
CA LYS A 262 -20.51 17.06 8.27
C LYS A 262 -19.51 17.71 9.23
N ARG A 263 -19.15 17.02 10.32
CA ARG A 263 -18.14 17.49 11.27
C ARG A 263 -16.76 17.57 10.65
N ALA A 264 -16.37 16.58 9.85
CA ALA A 264 -15.09 16.58 9.13
C ALA A 264 -15.00 17.73 8.11
N GLU A 265 -16.08 17.99 7.36
CA GLU A 265 -16.18 19.13 6.43
C GLU A 265 -16.05 20.48 7.17
N ASN A 266 -16.57 20.55 8.41
CA ASN A 266 -16.52 21.75 9.25
C ASN A 266 -15.19 21.92 10.01
N ALA A 267 -14.26 20.95 9.99
CA ALA A 267 -12.99 21.02 10.71
C ALA A 267 -12.06 22.15 10.18
N GLY A 268 -12.36 22.68 9.00
CA GLY A 268 -11.60 23.72 8.32
C GLY A 268 -10.44 23.16 7.50
N LYS A 269 -9.82 24.03 6.70
CA LYS A 269 -8.69 23.66 5.85
C LYS A 269 -7.42 23.44 6.70
N PRO A 270 -6.72 22.29 6.58
CA PRO A 270 -5.42 22.10 7.22
C PRO A 270 -4.38 23.10 6.70
N ASP A 271 -3.44 23.49 7.56
CA ASP A 271 -2.26 24.25 7.13
C ASP A 271 -1.26 23.30 6.44
N PHE A 272 -1.17 23.41 5.12
CA PHE A 272 -0.26 22.62 4.29
C PHE A 272 0.03 23.37 3.00
N GLN A 273 1.32 23.46 2.64
CA GLN A 273 1.74 24.11 1.38
C GLN A 273 1.36 23.31 0.13
N GLY A 274 1.14 21.99 0.28
CA GLY A 274 0.68 21.13 -0.79
C GLY A 274 -0.84 21.09 -0.94
N LYS A 275 -1.33 20.02 -1.57
CA LYS A 275 -2.76 19.85 -1.85
C LYS A 275 -3.37 18.86 -0.85
N VAL A 276 -4.55 19.19 -0.34
CA VAL A 276 -5.34 18.28 0.51
C VAL A 276 -6.62 17.95 -0.24
N HIS A 277 -6.90 16.65 -0.40
CA HIS A 277 -8.09 16.15 -1.08
C HIS A 277 -8.90 15.25 -0.16
N ILE A 278 -10.22 15.40 -0.17
CA ILE A 278 -11.14 14.40 0.38
C ILE A 278 -11.79 13.70 -0.81
N ALA A 279 -11.57 12.39 -0.91
CA ALA A 279 -12.14 11.57 -1.97
C ALA A 279 -13.03 10.50 -1.37
N LEU A 280 -14.20 10.30 -1.99
CA LEU A 280 -15.15 9.25 -1.60
C LEU A 280 -15.11 8.13 -2.64
N GLY A 281 -15.06 6.88 -2.18
CA GLY A 281 -15.10 5.70 -3.03
C GLY A 281 -15.68 4.50 -2.31
N GLY A 282 -15.49 3.32 -2.89
CA GLY A 282 -15.96 2.05 -2.36
C GLY A 282 -17.08 1.40 -3.19
N LEU A 283 -17.73 0.41 -2.59
CA LEU A 283 -18.71 -0.48 -3.21
C LEU A 283 -20.12 -0.31 -2.62
N ALA A 284 -20.25 0.36 -1.47
CA ALA A 284 -21.53 0.66 -0.87
C ALA A 284 -22.33 1.63 -1.76
N LEU A 285 -23.58 1.26 -2.01
CA LEU A 285 -24.49 2.04 -2.84
C LEU A 285 -25.28 3.02 -1.97
N TRP A 286 -25.26 4.29 -2.36
CA TRP A 286 -26.07 5.34 -1.77
C TRP A 286 -27.05 5.85 -2.82
N GLN A 287 -28.33 5.99 -2.48
CA GLN A 287 -29.33 6.53 -3.41
C GLN A 287 -28.91 7.93 -3.93
N SER A 288 -28.24 8.72 -3.10
CA SER A 288 -27.67 10.03 -3.48
C SER A 288 -26.60 9.96 -4.58
N ASN A 289 -25.98 8.80 -4.82
CA ASN A 289 -25.05 8.59 -5.93
C ASN A 289 -25.75 8.23 -7.25
N LEU A 290 -27.03 7.81 -7.21
CA LEU A 290 -27.79 7.38 -8.38
C LEU A 290 -28.50 8.55 -9.09
N SER A 291 -28.82 9.63 -8.38
CA SER A 291 -29.63 10.74 -8.89
C SER A 291 -28.94 11.68 -9.88
N LYS A 292 -27.63 11.51 -10.13
CA LYS A 292 -26.88 12.38 -11.06
C LYS A 292 -27.08 12.03 -12.54
N PHE A 293 -27.47 10.79 -12.83
CA PHE A 293 -27.82 10.35 -14.17
C PHE A 293 -29.33 10.19 -14.18
N GLY A 294 -30.05 11.21 -14.65
CA GLY A 294 -31.52 11.25 -14.58
C GLY A 294 -32.17 9.94 -15.05
N ASP A 295 -33.30 9.59 -14.41
CA ASP A 295 -34.07 8.39 -14.73
C ASP A 295 -34.27 8.31 -16.25
N ASN A 296 -33.70 7.30 -16.91
CA ASN A 296 -33.76 7.04 -18.35
C ASN A 296 -32.77 7.78 -19.26
N LYS A 297 -31.46 7.70 -18.99
CA LYS A 297 -30.45 7.85 -20.05
C LYS A 297 -29.51 6.64 -20.07
N TYR A 298 -29.94 5.59 -20.75
CA TYR A 298 -29.10 4.53 -21.29
C TYR A 298 -29.28 4.50 -22.80
#